data_AF-A0A0Q9F082-F1
#
_entry.id   AF-A0A0Q9F082-F1
#
_cell.length_a   1.000
_cell.length_b   1.000
_cell.length_c   1.000
_cell.angle_alpha   90.00
_cell.angle_beta   90.00
_cell.angle_gamma   90.00
#
_symmetry.space_group_name_H-M   'P 1'
#
loop_
_entity.id
_entity.type
_entity.pdbx_description
1 polymer ?
#
loop_
_entity_poly.entity_id
_entity_poly.type
_entity_poly.pdbx_seq_one_letter_code
_entity_poly.pdbx_strand_id
1 'polypeptide(L)'
;MVQTLLESMKIAAVQGCQGIDPERTACIVELDSPMGDGYEAYRFRRDGADWQIVEEQDTPPPQPDIAQVQALLRAHLAELAGQQKAPKDEAEFRAFATSLTVTALESCQLDRDTGALECDAQLHTSSQGKGSKPLRFELKEATWSLLPD
;
A
#
# COMPACT_ATOMS: atom_id res chain seq x y z
N MET A 1 -14.35 26.45 -19.65
CA MET A 1 -15.19 25.41 -19.02
C MET A 1 -14.39 24.31 -18.30
N VAL A 2 -13.06 24.30 -18.32
CA VAL A 2 -12.24 23.36 -17.50
C VAL A 2 -11.98 23.93 -16.10
N GLN A 3 -11.94 25.26 -15.98
CA GLN A 3 -11.61 25.98 -14.74
C GLN A 3 -12.65 25.78 -13.63
N THR A 4 -13.93 25.67 -13.97
CA THR A 4 -15.03 25.40 -13.02
C THR A 4 -15.11 23.94 -12.53
N LEU A 5 -14.47 22.99 -13.22
CA LEU A 5 -14.46 21.58 -12.79
C LEU A 5 -13.46 21.34 -11.66
N LEU A 6 -12.27 21.94 -11.76
CA LEU A 6 -11.24 21.91 -10.71
C LEU A 6 -11.70 22.59 -9.41
N GLU A 7 -12.53 23.65 -9.50
CA GLU A 7 -13.12 24.34 -8.33
C GLU A 7 -14.14 23.49 -7.55
N SER A 8 -14.59 22.36 -8.11
CA SER A 8 -15.59 21.48 -7.49
C SER A 8 -15.02 20.22 -6.85
N MET A 9 -13.73 19.90 -7.10
CA MET A 9 -13.07 18.76 -6.48
C MET A 9 -12.75 19.10 -5.02
N LYS A 10 -13.29 18.31 -4.10
CA LYS A 10 -13.01 18.44 -2.68
C LYS A 10 -12.31 17.19 -2.20
N ILE A 11 -11.26 17.38 -1.40
CA ILE A 11 -10.71 16.29 -0.59
C ILE A 11 -11.78 15.98 0.47
N ALA A 12 -12.40 14.81 0.36
CA ALA A 12 -13.38 14.32 1.31
C ALA A 12 -12.67 13.84 2.58
N ALA A 13 -11.60 13.07 2.40
CA ALA A 13 -10.80 12.54 3.49
C ALA A 13 -9.34 12.31 3.07
N VAL A 14 -8.44 12.31 4.06
CA VAL A 14 -7.07 11.80 3.91
C VAL A 14 -7.05 10.41 4.51
N GLN A 15 -6.82 9.38 3.68
CA GLN A 15 -6.76 7.99 4.15
C GLN A 15 -5.46 7.75 4.94
N GLY A 16 -4.35 8.20 4.38
CA GLY A 16 -3.06 8.16 5.04
C GLY A 16 -1.94 8.78 4.21
N CYS A 17 -0.85 9.13 4.88
CA CYS A 17 0.33 9.76 4.33
C CYS A 17 1.60 9.02 4.79
N GLN A 18 2.58 8.96 3.89
CA GLN A 18 3.90 8.41 4.15
C GLN A 18 4.96 9.46 3.79
N GLY A 19 5.84 9.72 4.75
CA GLY A 19 7.03 10.54 4.52
C GLY A 19 7.95 9.85 3.52
N ILE A 20 8.32 10.58 2.46
CA ILE A 20 9.36 10.16 1.52
C ILE A 20 10.72 10.59 2.08
N ASP A 21 10.78 11.83 2.57
CA ASP A 21 11.94 12.42 3.25
C ASP A 21 11.46 13.61 4.14
N PRO A 22 12.35 14.35 4.83
CA PRO A 22 11.94 15.43 5.71
C PRO A 22 11.12 16.57 5.07
N GLU A 23 11.19 16.73 3.75
CA GLU A 23 10.53 17.81 3.01
C GLU A 23 9.43 17.31 2.08
N ARG A 24 9.27 15.99 1.92
CA ARG A 24 8.31 15.38 0.99
C ARG A 24 7.48 14.29 1.65
N THR A 25 6.17 14.33 1.38
CA THR A 25 5.22 13.30 1.80
C THR A 25 4.32 12.91 0.64
N ALA A 26 3.87 11.66 0.61
CA ALA A 26 2.86 11.18 -0.33
C ALA A 26 1.64 10.72 0.44
N CYS A 27 0.45 11.13 0.02
CA CYS A 27 -0.81 10.79 0.67
C CYS A 27 -1.78 10.14 -0.30
N ILE A 28 -2.57 9.20 0.20
CA ILE A 28 -3.78 8.70 -0.46
C ILE A 28 -4.95 9.51 0.11
N VAL A 29 -5.72 10.13 -0.79
CA VAL A 29 -6.88 10.95 -0.44
C VAL A 29 -8.11 10.45 -1.15
N GLU A 30 -9.24 10.52 -0.46
CA GLU A 30 -10.55 10.32 -1.02
C GLU A 30 -11.05 11.66 -1.57
N LEU A 31 -11.48 11.65 -2.82
CA LEU A 31 -12.04 12.81 -3.50
C LEU A 31 -13.56 12.67 -3.57
N ASP A 32 -14.25 13.75 -3.24
CA ASP A 32 -15.66 13.97 -3.56
C ASP A 32 -15.70 14.87 -4.79
N SER A 33 -16.24 14.33 -5.88
CA SER A 33 -16.31 14.99 -7.18
C SER A 33 -17.63 14.70 -7.88
N PRO A 34 -18.24 15.69 -8.56
CA PRO A 34 -19.44 15.46 -9.38
C PRO A 34 -19.27 14.40 -10.47
N MET A 35 -18.03 14.02 -10.81
CA MET A 35 -17.71 13.01 -11.84
C MET A 35 -17.46 11.61 -11.27
N GLY A 36 -17.56 11.44 -9.96
CA GLY A 36 -17.37 10.16 -9.26
C GLY A 36 -16.40 10.31 -8.10
N ASP A 37 -16.77 9.69 -6.97
CA ASP A 37 -15.90 9.56 -5.82
C ASP A 37 -14.75 8.60 -6.15
N GLY A 38 -13.58 8.82 -5.55
CA GLY A 38 -12.47 7.89 -5.72
C GLY A 38 -11.20 8.31 -5.02
N TYR A 39 -10.27 7.37 -4.94
CA TYR A 39 -8.97 7.55 -4.30
C TYR A 39 -7.90 7.99 -5.29
N GLU A 40 -7.11 8.98 -4.89
CA GLU A 40 -5.96 9.46 -5.64
C GLU A 40 -4.74 9.64 -4.74
N ALA A 41 -3.55 9.53 -5.32
CA ALA A 41 -2.30 9.79 -4.63
C ALA A 41 -1.75 11.17 -4.98
N TYR A 42 -1.41 11.95 -3.95
CA TYR A 42 -0.80 13.26 -4.09
C TYR A 42 0.55 13.30 -3.37
N ARG A 43 1.52 13.96 -3.99
CA ARG A 43 2.78 14.33 -3.33
C ARG A 43 2.72 15.76 -2.88
N PHE A 44 3.24 16.00 -1.69
CA PHE A 44 3.40 17.32 -1.13
C PHE A 44 4.87 17.57 -0.83
N ARG A 45 5.33 18.79 -1.13
CA ARG A 45 6.64 19.28 -0.75
C ARG A 45 6.48 20.47 0.18
N ARG A 46 7.35 20.55 1.18
CA ARG A 46 7.42 21.68 2.09
C ARG A 46 8.06 22.88 1.40
N ASP A 47 7.43 24.03 1.50
CA ASP A 47 7.97 25.34 1.10
C ASP A 47 7.92 26.27 2.31
N GLY A 48 9.05 26.33 3.04
CA GLY A 48 9.12 27.01 4.34
C GLY A 48 8.18 26.39 5.38
N ALA A 49 7.13 27.14 5.75
CA ALA A 49 6.12 26.68 6.71
C ALA A 49 4.94 25.94 6.06
N ASP A 50 4.77 26.09 4.74
CA ASP A 50 3.59 25.63 4.01
C ASP A 50 3.87 24.32 3.25
N TRP A 51 2.80 23.59 2.92
CA TRP A 51 2.85 22.42 2.05
C TRP A 51 2.24 22.74 0.70
N GLN A 52 2.93 22.38 -0.37
CA GLN A 52 2.47 22.55 -1.74
C GLN A 52 2.35 21.21 -2.44
N ILE A 53 1.30 21.05 -3.26
CA ILE A 53 1.16 19.89 -4.14
C ILE A 53 2.29 19.92 -5.17
N VAL A 54 2.93 18.79 -5.35
CA VAL A 54 3.90 18.58 -6.43
C VAL A 54 3.12 18.04 -7.63
N GLU A 55 2.89 18.89 -8.64
CA GLU A 55 2.29 18.50 -9.91
C GLU A 55 3.30 17.72 -10.77
N GLU A 56 3.60 16.49 -10.37
CA GLU A 56 4.33 15.52 -11.17
C GLU A 56 3.31 14.64 -11.90
N GLN A 57 3.36 14.66 -13.25
CA GLN A 57 2.69 13.64 -14.07
C GLN A 57 3.19 12.26 -13.62
N ASP A 58 2.27 11.36 -13.32
CA ASP A 58 2.56 10.01 -12.82
C ASP A 58 3.31 9.94 -11.49
N THR A 59 2.81 10.66 -10.48
CA THR A 59 3.22 10.43 -9.09
C THR A 59 2.81 9.02 -8.65
N PRO A 60 3.75 8.08 -8.42
CA PRO A 60 3.36 6.77 -7.91
C PRO A 60 2.78 6.93 -6.50
N PRO A 61 1.78 6.10 -6.14
CA PRO A 61 1.20 6.11 -4.81
C PRO A 61 2.26 5.81 -3.75
N PRO A 62 2.05 6.22 -2.48
CA PRO A 62 2.90 5.76 -1.39
C PRO A 62 2.87 4.23 -1.34
N GLN A 63 3.99 3.61 -0.95
CA GLN A 63 4.16 2.15 -0.93
C GLN A 63 4.87 1.71 0.35
N PRO A 64 4.49 0.56 0.93
CA PRO A 64 5.25 -0.03 2.02
C PRO A 64 6.65 -0.42 1.53
N ASP A 65 7.66 -0.27 2.38
CA ASP A 65 8.98 -0.79 2.06
C ASP A 65 9.03 -2.34 2.15
N ILE A 66 10.09 -2.93 1.62
CA ILE A 66 10.26 -4.39 1.58
C ILE A 66 10.26 -5.00 2.98
N ALA A 67 10.82 -4.32 3.98
CA ALA A 67 10.87 -4.81 5.35
C ALA A 67 9.46 -4.79 5.99
N GLN A 68 8.68 -3.74 5.73
CA GLN A 68 7.29 -3.63 6.13
C GLN A 68 6.45 -4.75 5.50
N VAL A 69 6.54 -4.97 4.18
CA VAL A 69 5.81 -6.07 3.52
C VAL A 69 6.23 -7.43 4.06
N GLN A 70 7.53 -7.65 4.27
CA GLN A 70 8.03 -8.88 4.89
C GLN A 70 7.43 -9.13 6.27
N ALA A 71 7.32 -8.08 7.10
CA ALA A 71 6.72 -8.17 8.43
C ALA A 71 5.22 -8.47 8.35
N LEU A 72 4.49 -7.78 7.48
CA LEU A 72 3.05 -7.97 7.27
C LEU A 72 2.71 -9.39 6.81
N LEU A 73 3.44 -9.93 5.82
CA LEU A 73 3.24 -11.29 5.35
C LEU A 73 3.53 -12.33 6.43
N ARG A 74 4.60 -12.13 7.23
CA ARG A 74 4.92 -13.03 8.33
C ARG A 74 3.84 -13.02 9.42
N ALA A 75 3.33 -11.83 9.75
CA ALA A 75 2.24 -11.69 10.71
C ALA A 75 0.98 -12.41 10.22
N HIS A 76 0.60 -12.21 8.96
CA HIS A 76 -0.55 -12.87 8.34
C HIS A 76 -0.40 -14.40 8.31
N LEU A 77 0.76 -14.92 7.91
CA LEU A 77 1.01 -16.36 7.90
C LEU A 77 1.04 -16.96 9.32
N ALA A 78 1.52 -16.22 10.32
CA ALA A 78 1.47 -16.65 11.71
C ALA A 78 0.03 -16.70 12.24
N GLU A 79 -0.81 -15.76 11.82
CA GLU A 79 -2.25 -15.77 12.12
C GLU A 79 -2.93 -16.99 11.48
N LEU A 80 -2.70 -17.23 10.19
CA LEU A 80 -3.20 -18.41 9.49
C LEU A 80 -2.74 -19.71 10.13
N ALA A 81 -1.49 -19.78 10.61
CA ALA A 81 -0.98 -20.92 11.36
C ALA A 81 -1.80 -21.17 12.63
N GLY A 82 -2.10 -20.12 13.40
CA GLY A 82 -2.90 -20.20 14.63
C GLY A 82 -4.37 -20.61 14.41
N GLN A 83 -4.87 -20.51 13.17
CA GLN A 83 -6.21 -20.95 12.79
C GLN A 83 -6.26 -22.43 12.38
N GLN A 84 -5.11 -23.10 12.21
CA GLN A 84 -5.06 -24.50 11.78
C GLN A 84 -5.48 -25.44 12.92
N LYS A 85 -6.24 -26.48 12.57
CA LYS A 85 -6.68 -27.52 13.52
C LYS A 85 -5.67 -28.66 13.65
N ALA A 86 -4.91 -28.93 12.59
CA ALA A 86 -3.91 -29.97 12.58
C ALA A 86 -2.53 -29.38 12.95
N PRO A 87 -1.81 -29.95 13.93
CA PRO A 87 -0.49 -29.46 14.33
C PRO A 87 0.54 -29.48 13.20
N LYS A 88 0.38 -30.40 12.25
CA LYS A 88 1.24 -30.49 11.07
C LYS A 88 1.06 -29.26 10.16
N ASP A 89 -0.18 -28.88 9.88
CA ASP A 89 -0.50 -27.75 9.00
C ASP A 89 -0.05 -26.43 9.67
N GLU A 90 -0.28 -26.28 10.97
CA GLU A 90 0.26 -25.14 11.74
C GLU A 90 1.78 -25.02 11.57
N ALA A 91 2.51 -26.13 11.75
CA ALA A 91 3.96 -26.15 11.62
C ALA A 91 4.42 -25.81 10.20
N GLU A 92 3.69 -26.26 9.17
CA GLU A 92 3.96 -25.93 7.77
C GLU A 92 3.81 -24.42 7.51
N PHE A 93 2.74 -23.77 7.98
CA PHE A 93 2.57 -22.32 7.84
C PHE A 93 3.66 -21.53 8.56
N ARG A 94 4.05 -21.94 9.78
CA ARG A 94 5.14 -21.28 10.54
C ARG A 94 6.49 -21.44 9.85
N ALA A 95 6.77 -22.63 9.31
CA ALA A 95 7.99 -22.89 8.57
C ALA A 95 8.03 -22.06 7.28
N PHE A 96 6.90 -22.00 6.57
CA PHE A 96 6.76 -21.19 5.36
C PHE A 96 7.01 -19.71 5.65
N ALA A 97 6.34 -19.14 6.66
CA ALA A 97 6.53 -17.74 7.09
C ALA A 97 7.99 -17.39 7.39
N THR A 98 8.71 -18.33 8.00
CA THR A 98 10.13 -18.15 8.34
C THR A 98 11.02 -18.18 7.10
N SER A 99 10.73 -19.07 6.16
CA SER A 99 11.52 -19.25 4.93
C SER A 99 11.23 -18.23 3.83
N LEU A 100 10.05 -17.61 3.86
CA LEU A 100 9.59 -16.65 2.86
C LEU A 100 10.39 -15.35 2.95
N THR A 101 10.93 -14.92 1.82
CA THR A 101 11.62 -13.64 1.64
C THR A 101 10.95 -12.83 0.54
N VAL A 102 10.59 -11.58 0.83
CA VAL A 102 10.16 -10.60 -0.16
C VAL A 102 11.40 -9.97 -0.77
N THR A 103 11.53 -10.03 -2.10
CA THR A 103 12.72 -9.53 -2.81
C THR A 103 12.46 -8.24 -3.56
N ALA A 104 11.23 -7.99 -4.00
CA ALA A 104 10.81 -6.77 -4.66
C ALA A 104 9.29 -6.57 -4.55
N LEU A 105 8.85 -5.33 -4.75
CA LEU A 105 7.48 -4.96 -5.07
C LEU A 105 7.50 -4.34 -6.47
N GLU A 106 6.63 -4.82 -7.33
CA GLU A 106 6.51 -4.39 -8.71
C GLU A 106 5.05 -4.05 -9.03
N SER A 107 4.84 -3.34 -10.14
CA SER A 107 3.50 -3.08 -10.69
C SER A 107 2.51 -2.44 -9.70
N CYS A 108 2.97 -1.64 -8.74
CA CYS A 108 2.10 -1.08 -7.72
C CYS A 108 1.09 -0.07 -8.29
N GLN A 109 -0.21 -0.31 -8.05
CA GLN A 109 -1.32 0.51 -8.53
C GLN A 109 -2.29 0.81 -7.39
N LEU A 110 -2.81 2.04 -7.36
CA LEU A 110 -3.87 2.44 -6.44
C LEU A 110 -5.22 2.06 -7.04
N ASP A 111 -5.96 1.22 -6.33
CA ASP A 111 -7.36 0.93 -6.61
C ASP A 111 -8.20 2.18 -6.30
N ARG A 112 -8.78 2.78 -7.34
CA ARG A 112 -9.54 4.04 -7.22
C ARG A 112 -10.83 3.92 -6.43
N ASP A 113 -11.39 2.72 -6.32
CA ASP A 113 -12.68 2.50 -5.66
C ASP A 113 -12.50 2.22 -4.17
N THR A 114 -11.39 1.59 -3.80
CA THR A 114 -11.15 1.12 -2.42
C THR A 114 -10.02 1.83 -1.68
N GLY A 115 -9.15 2.54 -2.40
CA GLY A 115 -7.95 3.17 -1.81
C GLY A 115 -6.87 2.17 -1.42
N ALA A 116 -7.03 0.90 -1.79
CA ALA A 116 -6.04 -0.14 -1.61
C ALA A 116 -4.90 0.00 -2.62
N LEU A 117 -3.68 -0.27 -2.17
CA LEU A 117 -2.52 -0.41 -3.04
C LEU A 117 -2.37 -1.88 -3.43
N GLU A 118 -2.46 -2.18 -4.70
CA GLU A 118 -2.17 -3.49 -5.28
C GLU A 118 -0.75 -3.52 -5.80
N CYS A 119 0.06 -4.49 -5.38
CA CYS A 119 1.41 -4.70 -5.90
C CYS A 119 1.67 -6.18 -6.21
N ASP A 120 2.50 -6.44 -7.20
CA ASP A 120 3.09 -7.76 -7.43
C ASP A 120 4.30 -7.93 -6.52
N ALA A 121 4.17 -8.75 -5.49
CA ALA A 121 5.28 -9.07 -4.61
C ALA A 121 6.12 -10.20 -5.20
N GLN A 122 7.40 -9.93 -5.43
CA GLN A 122 8.38 -10.94 -5.80
C GLN A 122 8.84 -11.66 -4.54
N LEU A 123 8.62 -12.97 -4.51
CA LEU A 123 8.82 -13.84 -3.36
C LEU A 123 9.90 -14.87 -3.66
N HIS A 124 10.66 -15.22 -2.62
CA HIS A 124 11.60 -16.32 -2.65
C HIS A 124 11.40 -17.23 -1.45
N THR A 125 11.38 -18.53 -1.71
CA THR A 125 11.44 -19.57 -0.66
C THR A 125 12.50 -20.59 -1.02
N SER A 126 13.10 -21.21 0.00
CA SER A 126 14.10 -22.26 -0.22
C SER A 126 13.53 -23.52 -0.85
N SER A 127 12.23 -23.78 -0.68
CA SER A 127 11.55 -24.98 -1.18
C SER A 127 10.97 -24.83 -2.59
N GLN A 128 10.42 -23.67 -2.93
CA GLN A 128 9.74 -23.43 -4.22
C GLN A 128 10.51 -22.49 -5.16
N GLY A 129 11.59 -21.87 -4.69
CA GLY A 129 12.38 -20.94 -5.50
C GLY A 129 11.72 -19.56 -5.59
N LYS A 130 11.84 -18.90 -6.75
CA LYS A 130 11.27 -17.57 -7.01
C LYS A 130 9.83 -17.69 -7.48
N GLY A 131 8.96 -16.79 -7.03
CA GLY A 131 7.58 -16.66 -7.48
C GLY A 131 7.09 -15.22 -7.33
N SER A 132 5.91 -14.93 -7.87
CA SER A 132 5.24 -13.65 -7.71
C SER A 132 3.83 -13.87 -7.18
N LYS A 133 3.35 -12.98 -6.31
CA LYS A 133 1.99 -12.99 -5.78
C LYS A 133 1.43 -11.56 -5.72
N PRO A 134 0.23 -11.30 -6.24
CA PRO A 134 -0.44 -10.02 -6.00
C PRO A 134 -0.77 -9.88 -4.52
N LEU A 135 -0.50 -8.71 -3.95
CA LEU A 135 -0.84 -8.36 -2.57
C LEU A 135 -1.56 -7.02 -2.54
N ARG A 136 -2.57 -6.93 -1.68
CA ARG A 136 -3.34 -5.71 -1.41
C ARG A 136 -2.95 -5.13 -0.06
N PHE A 137 -2.69 -3.82 -0.03
CA PHE A 137 -2.32 -3.09 1.18
C PHE A 137 -3.24 -1.91 1.41
N GLU A 138 -3.50 -1.58 2.67
CA GLU A 138 -4.18 -0.35 3.06
C GLU A 138 -3.23 0.52 3.87
N LEU A 139 -3.13 1.81 3.52
CA LEU A 139 -2.45 2.81 4.33
C LEU A 139 -3.48 3.59 5.11
N LYS A 140 -3.46 3.48 6.45
CA LYS A 140 -4.25 4.32 7.35
C LYS A 140 -3.32 5.16 8.21
N GLU A 141 -3.53 6.47 8.18
CA GLU A 141 -2.63 7.45 8.79
C GLU A 141 -1.20 7.26 8.29
N ALA A 142 -0.33 6.58 9.02
CA ALA A 142 1.04 6.23 8.58
C ALA A 142 1.34 4.73 8.69
N THR A 143 0.30 3.90 8.88
CA THR A 143 0.44 2.46 9.13
C THR A 143 -0.08 1.67 7.95
N TRP A 144 0.77 0.80 7.42
CA TRP A 144 0.39 -0.19 6.41
C TRP A 144 -0.20 -1.44 7.05
N SER A 145 -1.29 -1.95 6.48
CA SER A 145 -1.85 -3.26 6.77
C SER A 145 -1.94 -4.09 5.50
N LEU A 146 -1.87 -5.42 5.65
CA LEU A 146 -2.15 -6.35 4.55
C LEU A 146 -3.66 -6.61 4.54
N LEU A 147 -4.29 -6.44 3.38
CA LEU A 147 -5.67 -6.81 3.18
C LEU A 147 -5.76 -8.30 2.80
N PRO A 148 -6.82 -9.00 3.25
CA PRO A 148 -7.07 -10.37 2.81
C PRO A 148 -7.32 -10.41 1.30
N ASP A 149 -6.88 -11.51 0.66
CA ASP A 149 -7.17 -11.81 -0.75
C ASP A 149 -8.69 -12.00 -0.99
#